data_AF-A0A951BHZ0-F1
#
_entry.id   AF-A0A951BHZ0-F1
#
_cell.length_a   1.000
_cell.length_b   1.000
_cell.length_c   1.000
_cell.angle_alpha   90.00
_cell.angle_beta   90.00
_cell.angle_gamma   90.00
#
_symmetry.space_group_name_H-M   'P 1'
#
loop_
_entity.id
_entity.type
_entity.pdbx_description
1 polymer ?
#
loop_
_entity_poly.entity_id
_entity_poly.type
_entity_poly.pdbx_seq_one_letter_code
_entity_poly.pdbx_strand_id
1 'polypeptide(L)'
;MVTAPGNTDDTLRMGPSRRRGTRWTVLACAAIVLAGGGFLAGRVLRPPAAPPAVTPAVTQAVAPAAPALTAVPPAPPPSAFAIRTATEAEIAADVPDTLTMFRFAPNPHVIVLDFASLREQGLMLNRVAALVEKAGLPRDRVLNDAELNDAIRRSGATVETYYLGHDYSAAAIARFFALADRDGVRLYPEEEKLRALAADQGWLKPDAVGAVISVPRAGLDPIVDAAARAVILHHELSHGEYFTDPAYAGYVQRFWRNTLTDGDRAAFRDFLGREDYDTGVEDLVINEMQAYLMHTRDPRFFNARALGLPADRVALLQALFLLNMPAGWLRDCTPAPSAALPTPVRAPRRRRYRCGSVTNATALPARRPPRRRKASIAA
;
A
#
# COMPACT_ATOMS: atom_id res chain seq x y z
N MET A 1 -5.71 28.94 45.64
CA MET A 1 -5.04 29.53 44.46
C MET A 1 -4.00 28.52 44.01
N VAL A 2 -4.35 27.65 43.06
CA VAL A 2 -3.52 26.53 42.60
C VAL A 2 -3.20 26.78 41.13
N THR A 3 -1.94 27.05 40.84
CA THR A 3 -1.40 27.19 39.48
C THR A 3 -0.90 25.84 38.99
N ALA A 4 -1.42 25.38 37.87
CA ALA A 4 -0.97 24.20 37.14
C ALA A 4 0.35 24.48 36.39
N PRO A 5 1.28 23.51 36.29
CA PRO A 5 2.21 23.44 35.16
C PRO A 5 1.55 22.61 34.05
N GLY A 6 1.59 22.99 32.77
CA GLY A 6 2.72 23.59 32.06
C GLY A 6 3.15 22.56 31.02
N ASN A 7 2.40 22.52 29.92
CA ASN A 7 2.59 21.65 28.77
C ASN A 7 3.92 21.98 28.07
N THR A 8 4.89 21.07 28.11
CA THR A 8 6.14 21.19 27.33
C THR A 8 6.25 20.06 26.31
N ASP A 9 6.18 20.52 25.07
CA ASP A 9 6.44 19.89 23.78
C ASP A 9 7.84 19.23 23.74
N ASP A 10 7.87 17.90 23.83
CA ASP A 10 9.03 17.05 23.49
C ASP A 10 8.66 16.17 22.28
N THR A 11 8.58 16.80 21.11
CA THR A 11 8.54 16.07 19.84
C THR A 11 9.94 15.58 19.47
N LEU A 12 10.19 14.29 19.72
CA LEU A 12 11.29 13.55 19.12
C LEU A 12 11.20 13.66 17.60
N ARG A 13 12.10 14.44 17.02
CA ARG A 13 12.36 14.49 15.59
C ARG A 13 13.03 13.19 15.18
N MET A 14 12.33 12.36 14.41
CA MET A 14 13.00 11.60 13.35
C MET A 14 13.66 12.65 12.46
N GLY A 15 14.97 12.85 12.65
CA GLY A 15 15.70 13.84 11.88
C GLY A 15 15.52 13.53 10.40
N PRO A 16 15.18 14.51 9.54
CA PRO A 16 15.28 14.28 8.12
C PRO A 16 16.71 13.84 7.84
N SER A 17 16.90 12.78 7.04
CA SER A 17 18.19 12.56 6.42
C SER A 17 18.55 13.89 5.73
N ARG A 18 19.59 14.55 6.23
CA ARG A 18 20.07 15.80 5.63
C ARG A 18 20.58 15.43 4.24
N ARG A 19 19.69 15.46 3.25
CA ARG A 19 20.07 15.59 1.84
C ARG A 19 20.81 16.91 1.73
N ARG A 20 22.13 16.87 1.88
CA ARG A 20 23.01 17.93 1.38
C ARG A 20 22.73 18.01 -0.11
N GLY A 21 21.98 19.03 -0.49
CA GLY A 21 21.72 19.33 -1.89
C GLY A 21 23.03 19.65 -2.59
N THR A 22 23.58 18.68 -3.30
CA THR A 22 24.58 18.94 -4.33
C THR A 22 23.81 19.15 -5.62
N ARG A 23 23.58 20.42 -5.96
CA ARG A 23 23.13 20.82 -7.29
C ARG A 23 24.18 20.40 -8.30
N TRP A 24 23.94 19.31 -9.02
CA TRP A 24 24.62 19.04 -10.29
C TRP A 24 23.65 19.35 -11.43
N THR A 25 23.80 20.56 -11.95
CA THR A 25 23.44 20.90 -13.33
C THR A 25 24.32 20.08 -14.27
N VAL A 26 23.70 19.21 -15.08
CA VAL A 26 24.28 18.80 -16.36
C VAL A 26 23.21 18.98 -17.43
N LEU A 27 23.42 20.00 -18.25
CA LEU A 27 22.88 20.14 -19.59
C LEU A 27 23.52 19.09 -20.50
N ALA A 28 22.71 18.33 -21.23
CA ALA A 28 23.12 17.78 -22.52
C ALA A 28 21.89 17.63 -23.42
N CYS A 29 21.89 18.40 -24.50
CA CYS A 29 20.92 18.39 -25.59
C CYS A 29 21.31 17.38 -26.68
N ALA A 30 20.28 16.88 -27.39
CA ALA A 30 20.26 16.42 -28.79
C ALA A 30 21.09 15.18 -29.18
N ALA A 31 20.77 14.37 -30.19
CA ALA A 31 19.59 14.05 -31.01
C ALA A 31 20.06 12.92 -31.94
N ILE A 32 19.30 11.83 -32.15
CA ILE A 32 19.39 11.02 -33.38
C ILE A 32 17.98 10.57 -33.80
N VAL A 33 17.77 10.67 -35.11
CA VAL A 33 16.54 10.59 -35.90
C VAL A 33 16.48 9.24 -36.64
N LEU A 34 15.26 8.68 -36.70
CA LEU A 34 14.66 7.76 -37.70
C LEU A 34 15.42 6.52 -38.19
N ALA A 35 14.79 5.34 -37.99
CA ALA A 35 14.51 4.37 -39.07
C ALA A 35 13.47 3.34 -38.60
N GLY A 36 12.46 3.05 -39.43
CA GLY A 36 11.60 1.87 -39.28
C GLY A 36 10.10 2.12 -39.43
N GLY A 37 9.68 2.58 -40.60
CA GLY A 37 8.27 2.55 -41.01
C GLY A 37 7.83 1.15 -41.45
N GLY A 38 6.52 0.89 -41.30
CA GLY A 38 5.79 -0.03 -42.18
C GLY A 38 5.52 -1.43 -41.64
N PHE A 39 4.43 -1.59 -40.87
CA PHE A 39 3.57 -2.76 -41.04
C PHE A 39 2.09 -2.42 -40.81
N LEU A 40 1.45 -2.07 -41.93
CA LEU A 40 0.10 -2.47 -42.35
C LEU A 40 -1.06 -2.32 -41.35
N ALA A 41 -1.80 -1.25 -41.59
CA ALA A 41 -3.25 -1.23 -41.52
C ALA A 41 -3.85 -2.42 -42.30
N GLY A 42 -4.73 -3.18 -41.66
CA GLY A 42 -5.37 -4.34 -42.26
C GLY A 42 -6.35 -5.06 -41.36
N ARG A 43 -7.24 -4.35 -40.66
CA ARG A 43 -8.47 -4.95 -40.09
C ARG A 43 -9.66 -4.01 -40.22
N VAL A 44 -10.17 -3.96 -41.45
CA VAL A 44 -11.50 -3.46 -41.79
C VAL A 44 -12.44 -4.66 -41.84
N LEU A 45 -13.53 -4.57 -41.08
CA LEU A 45 -14.85 -5.19 -41.27
C LEU A 45 -14.89 -6.72 -41.42
N ARG A 46 -15.02 -7.42 -40.28
CA ARG A 46 -15.72 -8.72 -40.22
C ARG A 46 -17.14 -8.47 -39.72
N PRO A 47 -18.20 -8.79 -40.47
CA PRO A 47 -19.55 -8.79 -39.92
C PRO A 47 -19.67 -9.89 -38.83
N PRO A 48 -20.48 -9.67 -37.78
CA PRO A 48 -20.71 -10.66 -36.75
C PRO A 48 -21.38 -11.90 -37.34
N ALA A 49 -20.84 -13.08 -37.02
CA ALA A 49 -21.44 -14.35 -37.37
C ALA A 49 -22.81 -14.48 -36.68
N ALA A 50 -23.79 -15.00 -37.42
CA ALA A 50 -25.11 -15.32 -36.89
C ALA A 50 -24.99 -16.30 -35.72
N PRO A 51 -25.77 -16.14 -34.65
CA PRO A 51 -25.79 -17.11 -33.55
C PRO A 51 -26.27 -18.47 -34.08
N PRO A 52 -25.66 -19.59 -33.66
CA PRO A 52 -26.14 -20.90 -34.02
C PRO A 52 -27.56 -21.12 -33.48
N ALA A 53 -28.40 -21.75 -34.29
CA ALA A 53 -29.73 -22.17 -33.90
C ALA A 53 -29.66 -23.07 -32.66
N VAL A 54 -30.41 -22.67 -31.62
CA VAL A 54 -30.58 -23.46 -30.40
C VAL A 54 -31.51 -24.63 -30.72
N THR A 55 -30.95 -25.83 -30.83
CA THR A 55 -31.71 -27.07 -30.83
C THR A 55 -32.29 -27.29 -29.44
N PRO A 56 -33.61 -27.56 -29.27
CA PRO A 56 -34.17 -27.86 -27.97
C PRO A 56 -33.53 -29.16 -27.43
N ALA A 57 -32.87 -29.05 -26.29
CA ALA A 57 -32.32 -30.19 -25.58
C ALA A 57 -33.48 -31.07 -25.07
N VAL A 58 -33.50 -32.33 -25.52
CA VAL A 58 -34.37 -33.37 -24.95
C VAL A 58 -33.94 -33.60 -23.51
N THR A 59 -34.81 -33.27 -22.56
CA THR A 59 -34.59 -33.50 -21.14
C THR A 59 -34.72 -35.00 -20.87
N GLN A 60 -33.61 -35.74 -20.84
CA GLN A 60 -33.61 -37.08 -20.26
C GLN A 60 -33.66 -36.95 -18.74
N ALA A 61 -34.70 -37.53 -18.14
CA ALA A 61 -34.81 -37.67 -16.69
C ALA A 61 -33.71 -38.61 -16.19
N VAL A 62 -32.67 -38.04 -15.60
CA VAL A 62 -31.60 -38.79 -14.93
C VAL A 62 -32.17 -39.32 -13.61
N ALA A 63 -32.17 -40.66 -13.46
CA ALA A 63 -32.53 -41.31 -12.22
C ALA A 63 -31.60 -40.85 -11.07
N PRO A 64 -32.12 -40.64 -9.85
CA PRO A 64 -31.32 -40.16 -8.73
C PRO A 64 -30.23 -41.18 -8.39
N ALA A 65 -28.98 -40.82 -8.67
CA ALA A 65 -27.81 -41.60 -8.26
C ALA A 65 -27.72 -41.61 -6.73
N ALA A 66 -27.53 -42.80 -6.17
CA ALA A 66 -27.27 -42.98 -4.74
C ALA A 66 -26.08 -42.10 -4.31
N PRO A 67 -26.13 -41.47 -3.13
CA PRO A 67 -25.06 -40.60 -2.65
C PRO A 67 -23.77 -41.42 -2.54
N ALA A 68 -22.83 -41.15 -3.45
CA ALA A 68 -21.48 -41.66 -3.34
C ALA A 68 -20.90 -41.14 -2.02
N LEU A 69 -20.52 -42.07 -1.14
CA LEU A 69 -19.76 -41.77 0.06
C LEU A 69 -18.50 -41.02 -0.38
N THR A 70 -18.47 -39.72 -0.12
CA THR A 70 -17.34 -38.85 -0.45
C THR A 70 -16.18 -39.32 0.41
N ALA A 71 -15.20 -39.96 -0.22
CA ALA A 71 -13.95 -40.30 0.44
C ALA A 71 -13.36 -39.02 1.03
N VAL A 72 -13.09 -39.04 2.33
CA VAL A 72 -12.43 -37.92 3.02
C VAL A 72 -11.10 -37.70 2.31
N PRO A 73 -10.83 -36.49 1.77
CA PRO A 73 -9.58 -36.22 1.09
C PRO A 73 -8.41 -36.48 2.05
N PRO A 74 -7.29 -37.03 1.56
CA PRO A 74 -6.12 -37.30 2.39
C PRO A 74 -5.66 -36.01 3.07
N ALA A 75 -5.27 -36.13 4.35
CA ALA A 75 -4.73 -35.00 5.10
C ALA A 75 -3.51 -34.43 4.37
N PRO A 76 -3.38 -33.09 4.28
CA PRO A 76 -2.22 -32.46 3.67
C PRO A 76 -0.94 -32.89 4.38
N PRO A 77 0.20 -32.96 3.67
CA PRO A 77 1.48 -33.28 4.30
C PRO A 77 1.79 -32.28 5.41
N PRO A 78 2.45 -32.70 6.50
CA PRO A 78 2.87 -31.80 7.56
C PRO A 78 3.80 -30.72 7.01
N SER A 79 3.62 -29.49 7.48
CA SER A 79 4.45 -28.35 7.08
C SER A 79 5.92 -28.61 7.39
N ALA A 80 6.81 -28.23 6.47
CA ALA A 80 8.26 -28.27 6.72
C ALA A 80 8.70 -27.21 7.75
N PHE A 81 7.81 -26.28 8.11
CA PHE A 81 8.06 -25.19 9.03
C PHE A 81 7.31 -25.38 10.34
N ALA A 82 7.97 -25.06 11.45
CA ALA A 82 7.32 -24.95 12.75
C ALA A 82 6.55 -23.62 12.83
N ILE A 83 5.31 -23.61 12.34
CA ILE A 83 4.44 -22.43 12.36
C ILE A 83 3.46 -22.56 13.52
N ARG A 84 3.57 -21.68 14.52
CA ARG A 84 2.66 -21.67 15.68
C ARG A 84 1.49 -20.73 15.46
N THR A 85 0.28 -21.11 15.87
CA THR A 85 -0.86 -20.19 15.85
C THR A 85 -0.77 -19.27 17.07
N ALA A 86 -0.90 -17.95 16.88
CA ALA A 86 -0.83 -16.98 17.98
C ALA A 86 -1.69 -15.73 17.73
N THR A 87 -2.12 -15.12 18.83
CA THR A 87 -2.77 -13.81 18.87
C THR A 87 -1.76 -12.66 18.70
N GLU A 88 -2.26 -11.45 18.42
CA GLU A 88 -1.41 -10.26 18.31
C GLU A 88 -0.60 -10.00 19.59
N ALA A 89 -1.22 -10.17 20.76
CA ALA A 89 -0.55 -9.96 22.05
C ALA A 89 0.56 -10.98 22.31
N GLU A 90 0.36 -12.24 21.92
CA GLU A 90 1.39 -13.28 22.04
C GLU A 90 2.56 -13.04 21.09
N ILE A 91 2.30 -12.58 19.86
CA ILE A 91 3.34 -12.20 18.91
C ILE A 91 4.08 -10.95 19.43
N ALA A 92 3.36 -9.94 19.93
CA ALA A 92 3.91 -8.71 20.49
C ALA A 92 4.84 -8.96 21.69
N ALA A 93 4.53 -9.98 22.50
CA ALA A 93 5.31 -10.37 23.67
C ALA A 93 6.52 -11.28 23.35
N ASP A 94 6.60 -11.82 22.13
CA ASP A 94 7.68 -12.72 21.74
C ASP A 94 9.03 -12.00 21.64
N VAL A 95 10.10 -12.72 22.00
CA VAL A 95 11.48 -12.22 21.94
C VAL A 95 12.33 -13.26 21.21
N PRO A 96 12.35 -13.23 19.87
CA PRO A 96 13.03 -14.27 19.09
C PRO A 96 14.55 -14.21 19.28
N ASP A 97 15.17 -15.38 19.47
CA ASP A 97 16.61 -15.61 19.34
C ASP A 97 16.99 -16.10 17.92
N THR A 98 16.01 -16.62 17.20
CA THR A 98 16.03 -17.03 15.79
C THR A 98 14.70 -16.68 15.12
N LEU A 99 14.61 -16.71 13.79
CA LEU A 99 13.34 -16.47 13.08
C LEU A 99 12.23 -17.38 13.60
N THR A 100 11.20 -16.77 14.18
CA THR A 100 9.97 -17.44 14.62
C THR A 100 8.86 -17.16 13.63
N MET A 101 8.07 -18.17 13.31
CA MET A 101 6.96 -18.07 12.35
C MET A 101 5.62 -18.30 13.05
N PHE A 102 4.68 -17.40 12.79
CA PHE A 102 3.35 -17.49 13.33
C PHE A 102 2.31 -17.56 12.24
N ARG A 103 1.24 -18.30 12.50
CA ARG A 103 -0.05 -18.13 11.84
C ARG A 103 -0.90 -17.23 12.72
N PHE A 104 -1.35 -16.11 12.18
CA PHE A 104 -2.14 -15.17 12.97
C PHE A 104 -3.52 -15.76 13.29
N ALA A 105 -3.87 -15.85 14.56
CA ALA A 105 -5.08 -16.57 15.00
C ALA A 105 -6.40 -15.95 14.49
N PRO A 106 -6.59 -14.62 14.51
CA PRO A 106 -7.80 -13.99 13.97
C PRO A 106 -7.94 -14.09 12.45
N ASN A 107 -6.82 -14.18 11.73
CA ASN A 107 -6.82 -14.37 10.27
C ASN A 107 -5.72 -15.37 9.85
N PRO A 108 -6.07 -16.67 9.74
CA PRO A 108 -5.12 -17.74 9.45
C PRO A 108 -4.45 -17.69 8.07
N HIS A 109 -4.87 -16.77 7.18
CA HIS A 109 -4.22 -16.51 5.90
C HIS A 109 -2.97 -15.61 6.02
N VAL A 110 -2.74 -15.02 7.19
CA VAL A 110 -1.57 -14.18 7.48
C VAL A 110 -0.50 -14.98 8.21
N ILE A 111 0.70 -15.02 7.65
CA ILE A 111 1.90 -15.53 8.29
C ILE A 111 2.75 -14.36 8.78
N VAL A 112 3.14 -14.40 10.05
CA VAL A 112 4.04 -13.39 10.65
C VAL A 112 5.43 -13.97 10.81
N LEU A 113 6.42 -13.26 10.27
CA LEU A 113 7.84 -13.53 10.41
C LEU A 113 8.41 -12.63 11.51
N ASP A 114 8.81 -13.22 12.63
CA ASP A 114 9.37 -12.50 13.77
C ASP A 114 10.89 -12.70 13.81
N PHE A 115 11.62 -11.68 13.36
CA PHE A 115 13.05 -11.78 13.13
C PHE A 115 13.87 -11.44 14.37
N ALA A 116 14.86 -12.27 14.68
CA ALA A 116 15.85 -11.98 15.70
C ALA A 116 16.85 -10.89 15.28
N SER A 117 16.93 -10.56 13.98
CA SER A 117 17.86 -9.59 13.41
C SER A 117 17.29 -8.87 12.20
N LEU A 118 17.46 -7.54 12.16
CA LEU A 118 17.12 -6.72 10.99
C LEU A 118 17.92 -7.10 9.75
N ARG A 119 19.11 -7.70 9.91
CA ARG A 119 19.91 -8.16 8.77
C ARG A 119 19.29 -9.39 8.12
N GLU A 120 18.82 -10.36 8.90
CA GLU A 120 18.13 -11.55 8.37
C GLU A 120 16.84 -11.12 7.65
N GLN A 121 16.08 -10.20 8.25
CA GLN A 121 14.90 -9.60 7.63
C GLN A 121 15.23 -8.94 6.28
N GLY A 122 16.23 -8.07 6.27
CA GLY A 122 16.63 -7.34 5.06
C GLY A 122 17.15 -8.26 3.96
N LEU A 123 17.92 -9.30 4.30
CA LEU A 123 18.37 -10.32 3.34
C LEU A 123 17.21 -11.13 2.77
N MET A 124 16.15 -11.36 3.56
CA MET A 124 14.96 -12.09 3.10
C MET A 124 14.03 -11.23 2.24
N LEU A 125 13.84 -9.94 2.57
CA LEU A 125 12.67 -9.16 2.11
C LEU A 125 13.00 -7.88 1.35
N ASN A 126 14.22 -7.32 1.43
CA ASN A 126 14.52 -6.03 0.78
C ASN A 126 14.41 -6.10 -0.75
N ARG A 127 14.68 -7.25 -1.36
CA ARG A 127 14.54 -7.41 -2.81
C ARG A 127 13.07 -7.47 -3.24
N VAL A 128 12.20 -7.99 -2.38
CA VAL A 128 10.74 -7.95 -2.58
C VAL A 128 10.25 -6.52 -2.46
N ALA A 129 10.67 -5.78 -1.42
CA ALA A 129 10.37 -4.35 -1.26
C ALA A 129 10.80 -3.54 -2.49
N ALA A 130 12.03 -3.77 -2.97
CA ALA A 130 12.56 -3.12 -4.16
C ALA A 130 11.67 -3.32 -5.40
N LEU A 131 11.05 -4.50 -5.53
CA LEU A 131 10.15 -4.84 -6.62
C LEU A 131 8.74 -4.26 -6.44
N VAL A 132 8.21 -4.28 -5.21
CA VAL A 132 6.78 -4.07 -4.93
C VAL A 132 6.47 -2.63 -4.56
N GLU A 133 7.33 -1.96 -3.78
CA GLU A 133 6.93 -0.74 -3.09
C GLU A 133 7.88 0.45 -3.28
N LYS A 134 9.19 0.22 -3.46
CA LYS A 134 10.18 1.31 -3.54
C LYS A 134 10.10 2.14 -4.82
N ALA A 135 10.15 3.46 -4.67
CA ALA A 135 10.10 4.40 -5.78
C ALA A 135 11.34 4.32 -6.68
N GLY A 136 11.14 4.51 -7.98
CA GLY A 136 12.24 4.63 -8.96
C GLY A 136 13.00 3.34 -9.25
N LEU A 137 12.48 2.19 -8.81
CA LEU A 137 13.03 0.86 -9.09
C LEU A 137 12.15 0.11 -10.12
N PRO A 138 12.74 -0.80 -10.93
CA PRO A 138 12.01 -1.50 -11.95
C PRO A 138 10.94 -2.40 -11.34
N ARG A 139 9.77 -2.41 -11.96
CA ARG A 139 8.65 -3.25 -11.53
C ARG A 139 8.57 -4.55 -12.29
N ASP A 140 9.19 -4.64 -13.45
CA ASP A 140 9.08 -5.73 -14.42
C ASP A 140 10.19 -6.78 -14.32
N ARG A 141 11.16 -6.59 -13.41
CA ARG A 141 12.27 -7.53 -13.15
C ARG A 141 12.74 -7.42 -11.70
N VAL A 142 13.40 -8.48 -11.24
CA VAL A 142 14.05 -8.51 -9.93
C VAL A 142 15.46 -7.92 -10.04
N LEU A 143 15.88 -7.14 -9.03
CA LEU A 143 17.25 -6.61 -8.96
C LEU A 143 18.23 -7.73 -8.62
N ASN A 144 19.39 -7.77 -9.29
CA ASN A 144 20.49 -8.60 -8.82
C ASN A 144 21.18 -8.00 -7.56
N ASP A 145 22.12 -8.72 -6.97
CA ASP A 145 22.85 -8.31 -5.77
C ASP A 145 23.49 -6.92 -5.88
N ALA A 146 24.17 -6.64 -7.00
CA ALA A 146 24.85 -5.37 -7.19
C ALA A 146 23.85 -4.21 -7.30
N GLU A 147 22.78 -4.40 -8.08
CA GLU A 147 21.73 -3.40 -8.27
C GLU A 147 20.95 -3.11 -6.97
N LEU A 148 20.64 -4.15 -6.19
CA LEU A 148 19.97 -3.99 -4.89
C LEU A 148 20.87 -3.23 -3.91
N ASN A 149 22.16 -3.59 -3.82
CA ASN A 149 23.12 -2.86 -2.98
C ASN A 149 23.25 -1.40 -3.40
N ASP A 150 23.25 -1.11 -4.70
CA ASP A 150 23.27 0.27 -5.21
C ASP A 150 21.98 1.02 -4.89
N ALA A 151 20.82 0.37 -4.96
CA ALA A 151 19.54 0.96 -4.58
C ALA A 151 19.53 1.33 -3.08
N ILE A 152 19.92 0.41 -2.19
CA ILE A 152 19.99 0.62 -0.75
C ILE A 152 20.95 1.77 -0.41
N ARG A 153 22.15 1.79 -1.02
CA ARG A 153 23.11 2.88 -0.78
C ARG A 153 22.59 4.23 -1.25
N ARG A 154 21.87 4.29 -2.39
CA ARG A 154 21.31 5.53 -2.92
C ARG A 154 20.17 6.09 -2.06
N SER A 155 19.41 5.24 -1.38
CA SER A 155 18.40 5.71 -0.41
C SER A 155 19.04 6.23 0.89
N GLY A 156 20.32 5.94 1.12
CA GLY A 156 21.03 6.30 2.35
C GLY A 156 20.78 5.32 3.50
N ALA A 157 20.21 4.15 3.21
CA ALA A 157 19.96 3.08 4.16
C ALA A 157 21.08 2.02 4.14
N THR A 158 20.94 1.03 5.01
CA THR A 158 21.70 -0.22 5.01
C THR A 158 20.76 -1.40 4.76
N VAL A 159 21.29 -2.63 4.70
CA VAL A 159 20.44 -3.84 4.59
C VAL A 159 19.46 -3.92 5.77
N GLU A 160 19.89 -3.49 6.95
CA GLU A 160 19.14 -3.52 8.21
C GLU A 160 18.12 -2.38 8.34
N THR A 161 18.32 -1.26 7.63
CA THR A 161 17.51 -0.04 7.79
C THR A 161 16.74 0.36 6.54
N TYR A 162 16.72 -0.51 5.52
CA TYR A 162 15.97 -0.25 4.29
C TYR A 162 14.46 -0.17 4.54
N TYR A 163 13.99 -1.01 5.47
CA TYR A 163 12.65 -1.07 6.04
C TYR A 163 12.67 -1.69 7.44
N LEU A 164 11.74 -1.28 8.30
CA LEU A 164 11.61 -1.84 9.66
C LEU A 164 10.55 -2.94 9.74
N GLY A 165 9.49 -2.85 8.95
CA GLY A 165 8.47 -3.87 8.73
C GLY A 165 8.27 -4.11 7.24
N HIS A 166 7.60 -5.20 6.89
CA HIS A 166 7.33 -5.57 5.50
C HIS A 166 6.01 -6.34 5.44
N ASP A 167 5.25 -6.12 4.38
CA ASP A 167 4.01 -6.82 4.10
C ASP A 167 3.90 -7.18 2.61
N TYR A 168 3.56 -8.43 2.30
CA TYR A 168 3.35 -8.85 0.91
C TYR A 168 2.21 -9.85 0.79
N SER A 169 1.37 -9.65 -0.22
CA SER A 169 0.40 -10.66 -0.64
C SER A 169 1.09 -11.89 -1.23
N ALA A 170 0.42 -13.05 -1.15
CA ALA A 170 0.83 -14.28 -1.82
C ALA A 170 1.11 -14.07 -3.32
N ALA A 171 0.29 -13.26 -3.99
CA ALA A 171 0.48 -12.91 -5.39
C ALA A 171 1.78 -12.13 -5.65
N ALA A 172 2.14 -11.19 -4.77
CA ALA A 172 3.40 -10.45 -4.87
C ALA A 172 4.61 -11.36 -4.67
N ILE A 173 4.55 -12.27 -3.69
CA ILE A 173 5.59 -13.28 -3.44
C ILE A 173 5.75 -14.24 -4.63
N ALA A 174 4.65 -14.77 -5.18
CA ALA A 174 4.69 -15.65 -6.35
C ALA A 174 5.30 -14.92 -7.56
N ARG A 175 4.91 -13.66 -7.76
CA ARG A 175 5.44 -12.81 -8.83
C ARG A 175 6.93 -12.56 -8.69
N PHE A 176 7.41 -12.27 -7.48
CA PHE A 176 8.83 -12.09 -7.21
C PHE A 176 9.65 -13.32 -7.66
N PHE A 177 9.25 -14.52 -7.23
CA PHE A 177 9.97 -15.73 -7.61
C PHE A 177 9.87 -16.07 -9.09
N ALA A 178 8.71 -15.84 -9.72
CA ALA A 178 8.55 -16.05 -11.15
C ALA A 178 9.46 -15.13 -11.99
N LEU A 179 9.64 -13.87 -11.56
CA LEU A 179 10.56 -12.93 -12.21
C LEU A 179 12.03 -13.31 -11.95
N ALA A 180 12.37 -13.72 -10.73
CA ALA A 180 13.73 -14.18 -10.41
C ALA A 180 14.11 -15.40 -11.25
N ASP A 181 13.22 -16.37 -11.42
CA ASP A 181 13.45 -17.56 -12.25
C ASP A 181 13.56 -17.22 -13.73
N ARG A 182 12.66 -16.36 -14.23
CA ARG A 182 12.69 -15.89 -15.63
C ARG A 182 14.02 -15.23 -15.98
N ASP A 183 14.54 -14.42 -15.07
CA ASP A 183 15.74 -13.60 -15.29
C ASP A 183 17.03 -14.29 -14.83
N GLY A 184 16.94 -15.48 -14.24
CA GLY A 184 18.10 -16.21 -13.70
C GLY A 184 18.79 -15.49 -12.53
N VAL A 185 18.04 -14.73 -11.73
CA VAL A 185 18.58 -14.04 -10.55
C VAL A 185 18.85 -15.07 -9.45
N ARG A 186 20.10 -15.11 -8.98
CA ARG A 186 20.49 -15.96 -7.85
C ARG A 186 19.86 -15.41 -6.56
N LEU A 187 19.15 -16.28 -5.85
CA LEU A 187 18.56 -15.97 -4.55
C LEU A 187 19.58 -16.07 -3.41
N TYR A 188 19.37 -15.27 -2.37
CA TYR A 188 20.02 -15.47 -1.08
C TYR A 188 19.46 -16.70 -0.36
N PRO A 189 20.24 -17.31 0.57
CA PRO A 189 19.72 -18.39 1.41
C PRO A 189 18.41 -18.04 2.14
N GLU A 190 18.26 -16.80 2.57
CA GLU A 190 17.07 -16.28 3.23
C GLU A 190 15.88 -16.18 2.25
N GLU A 191 16.12 -15.74 1.01
CA GLU A 191 15.10 -15.71 -0.05
C GLU A 191 14.66 -17.13 -0.46
N GLU A 192 15.57 -18.11 -0.47
CA GLU A 192 15.22 -19.53 -0.69
C GLU A 192 14.37 -20.09 0.47
N LYS A 193 14.63 -19.67 1.72
CA LYS A 193 13.77 -20.01 2.86
C LYS A 193 12.36 -19.43 2.69
N LEU A 194 12.24 -18.20 2.19
CA LEU A 194 10.96 -17.58 1.85
C LEU A 194 10.26 -18.33 0.70
N ARG A 195 10.99 -18.77 -0.32
CA ARG A 195 10.45 -19.58 -1.43
C ARG A 195 9.88 -20.91 -0.92
N ALA A 196 10.63 -21.59 -0.06
CA ALA A 196 10.19 -22.84 0.55
C ALA A 196 8.93 -22.63 1.40
N LEU A 197 8.85 -21.54 2.18
CA LEU A 197 7.65 -21.17 2.93
C LEU A 197 6.47 -20.91 1.98
N ALA A 198 6.67 -20.13 0.92
CA ALA A 198 5.62 -19.84 -0.05
C ALA A 198 5.10 -21.11 -0.76
N ALA A 199 5.98 -22.08 -1.05
CA ALA A 199 5.60 -23.37 -1.60
C ALA A 199 4.79 -24.20 -0.60
N ASP A 200 5.24 -24.27 0.66
CA ASP A 200 4.57 -24.96 1.77
C ASP A 200 3.16 -24.41 2.03
N GLN A 201 3.01 -23.08 1.96
CA GLN A 201 1.71 -22.41 2.09
C GLN A 201 0.86 -22.45 0.81
N GLY A 202 1.38 -23.02 -0.28
CA GLY A 202 0.68 -23.11 -1.57
C GLY A 202 0.52 -21.79 -2.31
N TRP A 203 1.28 -20.75 -1.93
CA TRP A 203 1.18 -19.39 -2.48
C TRP A 203 1.73 -19.24 -3.90
N LEU A 204 2.56 -20.18 -4.35
CA LEU A 204 3.08 -20.18 -5.72
C LEU A 204 2.04 -20.58 -6.78
N LYS A 205 0.83 -20.94 -6.36
CA LYS A 205 -0.29 -21.26 -7.25
C LYS A 205 -1.01 -19.98 -7.67
N PRO A 206 -1.58 -19.93 -8.89
CA PRO A 206 -2.49 -18.85 -9.27
C PRO A 206 -3.62 -18.69 -8.24
N ASP A 207 -4.06 -17.45 -8.04
CA ASP A 207 -5.20 -17.09 -7.19
C ASP A 207 -5.07 -17.51 -5.71
N ALA A 208 -3.87 -17.87 -5.25
CA ALA A 208 -3.62 -18.16 -3.85
C ALA A 208 -3.88 -16.92 -2.99
N VAL A 209 -4.63 -17.10 -1.91
CA VAL A 209 -4.92 -16.05 -0.93
C VAL A 209 -4.03 -16.26 0.29
N GLY A 210 -3.25 -15.24 0.61
CA GLY A 210 -2.36 -15.23 1.76
C GLY A 210 -1.59 -13.92 1.86
N ALA A 211 -1.03 -13.69 3.03
CA ALA A 211 -0.11 -12.60 3.27
C ALA A 211 1.06 -13.08 4.13
N VAL A 212 2.23 -12.52 3.86
CA VAL A 212 3.37 -12.57 4.76
C VAL A 212 3.64 -11.17 5.27
N ILE A 213 3.83 -11.06 6.58
CA ILE A 213 4.27 -9.82 7.20
C ILE A 213 5.53 -10.08 8.05
N SER A 214 6.30 -9.05 8.33
CA SER A 214 7.45 -9.15 9.23
C SER A 214 7.42 -8.12 10.34
N VAL A 215 7.86 -8.53 11.52
CA VAL A 215 8.06 -7.63 12.67
C VAL A 215 9.50 -7.79 13.19
N PRO A 216 10.18 -6.69 13.53
CA PRO A 216 11.51 -6.75 14.11
C PRO A 216 11.43 -7.06 15.60
N ARG A 217 12.43 -7.74 16.14
CA ARG A 217 12.62 -7.86 17.59
C ARG A 217 12.79 -6.48 18.24
N ALA A 218 12.15 -6.28 19.39
CA ALA A 218 12.32 -5.06 20.18
C ALA A 218 13.77 -4.92 20.67
N GLY A 219 14.29 -3.68 20.61
CA GLY A 219 15.65 -3.33 21.03
C GLY A 219 16.73 -3.50 19.94
N LEU A 220 16.37 -3.93 18.72
CA LEU A 220 17.32 -4.00 17.60
C LEU A 220 17.70 -2.62 17.04
N ASP A 221 16.82 -1.65 17.18
CA ASP A 221 17.05 -0.24 16.83
C ASP A 221 16.55 0.63 17.99
N PRO A 222 17.21 1.76 18.31
CA PRO A 222 16.79 2.66 19.39
C PRO A 222 15.32 3.12 19.33
N ILE A 223 14.71 3.17 18.14
CA ILE A 223 13.28 3.54 18.02
C ILE A 223 12.33 2.37 18.26
N VAL A 224 12.81 1.13 18.13
CA VAL A 224 11.99 -0.09 18.23
C VAL A 224 11.98 -0.62 19.66
N ASP A 225 11.41 0.15 20.58
CA ASP A 225 11.03 -0.36 21.90
C ASP A 225 9.80 -1.30 21.82
N ALA A 226 9.38 -1.88 22.95
CA ALA A 226 8.24 -2.80 22.98
C ALA A 226 6.92 -2.15 22.50
N ALA A 227 6.72 -0.86 22.79
CA ALA A 227 5.52 -0.14 22.35
C ALA A 227 5.56 0.14 20.84
N ALA A 228 6.71 0.57 20.32
CA ALA A 228 6.95 0.76 18.89
C ALA A 228 6.77 -0.55 18.13
N ARG A 229 7.29 -1.66 18.66
CA ARG A 229 7.11 -2.99 18.08
C ARG A 229 5.64 -3.37 18.00
N ALA A 230 4.84 -3.13 19.04
CA ALA A 230 3.41 -3.41 19.01
C ALA A 230 2.69 -2.55 17.95
N VAL A 231 3.08 -1.29 17.78
CA VAL A 231 2.52 -0.41 16.73
C VAL A 231 2.90 -0.91 15.34
N ILE A 232 4.16 -1.28 15.12
CA ILE A 232 4.62 -1.87 13.86
C ILE A 232 3.83 -3.14 13.59
N LEU A 233 3.75 -4.07 14.54
CA LEU A 233 2.99 -5.31 14.36
C LEU A 233 1.53 -5.05 13.97
N HIS A 234 0.84 -4.12 14.65
CA HIS A 234 -0.55 -3.79 14.33
C HIS A 234 -0.70 -3.18 12.93
N HIS A 235 0.23 -2.29 12.54
CA HIS A 235 0.33 -1.72 11.20
C HIS A 235 0.47 -2.84 10.16
N GLU A 236 1.44 -3.73 10.33
CA GLU A 236 1.70 -4.83 9.41
C GLU A 236 0.52 -5.81 9.31
N LEU A 237 -0.10 -6.17 10.44
CA LEU A 237 -1.28 -7.05 10.45
C LEU A 237 -2.46 -6.45 9.69
N SER A 238 -2.58 -5.11 9.67
CA SER A 238 -3.62 -4.43 8.89
C SER A 238 -3.45 -4.61 7.38
N HIS A 239 -2.20 -4.68 6.89
CA HIS A 239 -1.91 -5.04 5.51
C HIS A 239 -2.26 -6.50 5.24
N GLY A 240 -1.95 -7.39 6.19
CA GLY A 240 -2.37 -8.78 6.15
C GLY A 240 -3.87 -8.94 5.92
N GLU A 241 -4.69 -8.16 6.64
CA GLU A 241 -6.14 -8.11 6.44
C GLU A 241 -6.52 -7.55 5.06
N TYR A 242 -5.89 -6.45 4.63
CA TYR A 242 -6.13 -5.87 3.30
C TYR A 242 -5.88 -6.87 2.16
N PHE A 243 -4.85 -7.71 2.28
CA PHE A 243 -4.52 -8.70 1.24
C PHE A 243 -5.43 -9.94 1.24
N THR A 244 -6.06 -10.26 2.37
CA THR A 244 -6.70 -11.57 2.57
C THR A 244 -8.21 -11.51 2.76
N ASP A 245 -8.77 -10.35 3.13
CA ASP A 245 -10.22 -10.12 3.17
C ASP A 245 -10.66 -9.19 2.03
N PRO A 246 -11.29 -9.73 0.96
CA PRO A 246 -11.82 -8.93 -0.15
C PRO A 246 -12.88 -7.90 0.27
N ALA A 247 -13.65 -8.15 1.33
CA ALA A 247 -14.65 -7.22 1.83
C ALA A 247 -13.99 -5.99 2.46
N TYR A 248 -12.96 -6.20 3.29
CA TYR A 248 -12.14 -5.13 3.85
C TYR A 248 -11.36 -4.38 2.76
N ALA A 249 -10.68 -5.08 1.84
CA ALA A 249 -9.96 -4.45 0.73
C ALA A 249 -10.89 -3.57 -0.13
N GLY A 250 -12.04 -4.11 -0.52
CA GLY A 250 -13.05 -3.38 -1.28
C GLY A 250 -13.60 -2.17 -0.52
N TYR A 251 -13.71 -2.25 0.81
CA TYR A 251 -14.09 -1.12 1.65
C TYR A 251 -13.02 -0.01 1.62
N VAL A 252 -11.77 -0.34 1.87
CA VAL A 252 -10.64 0.61 1.89
C VAL A 252 -10.51 1.33 0.54
N GLN A 253 -10.62 0.61 -0.57
CA GLN A 253 -10.63 1.20 -1.91
C GLN A 253 -11.78 2.19 -2.12
N ARG A 254 -12.99 1.87 -1.63
CA ARG A 254 -14.14 2.80 -1.70
C ARG A 254 -13.92 4.01 -0.81
N PHE A 255 -13.36 3.85 0.38
CA PHE A 255 -13.02 4.97 1.26
C PHE A 255 -12.05 5.93 0.55
N TRP A 256 -10.98 5.40 -0.03
CA TRP A 256 -10.01 6.19 -0.80
C TRP A 256 -10.64 6.94 -1.98
N ARG A 257 -11.46 6.26 -2.80
CA ARG A 257 -12.02 6.85 -4.02
C ARG A 257 -13.18 7.81 -3.74
N ASN A 258 -14.03 7.49 -2.77
CA ASN A 258 -15.34 8.11 -2.61
C ASN A 258 -15.47 8.97 -1.34
N THR A 259 -14.61 8.76 -0.33
CA THR A 259 -14.68 9.50 0.94
C THR A 259 -13.58 10.56 1.04
N LEU A 260 -12.36 10.22 0.65
CA LEU A 260 -11.27 11.19 0.58
C LEU A 260 -11.53 12.23 -0.53
N THR A 261 -11.16 13.47 -0.26
CA THR A 261 -11.08 14.53 -1.28
C THR A 261 -9.79 14.39 -2.09
N ASP A 262 -9.69 15.09 -3.22
CA ASP A 262 -8.43 15.17 -3.97
C ASP A 262 -7.28 15.72 -3.10
N GLY A 263 -7.58 16.67 -2.20
CA GLY A 263 -6.62 17.24 -1.27
C GLY A 263 -6.11 16.22 -0.25
N ASP A 264 -6.99 15.39 0.31
CA ASP A 264 -6.56 14.34 1.25
C ASP A 264 -5.70 13.28 0.53
N ARG A 265 -6.12 12.85 -0.67
CA ARG A 265 -5.34 11.88 -1.47
C ARG A 265 -3.96 12.44 -1.85
N ALA A 266 -3.88 13.71 -2.23
CA ALA A 266 -2.61 14.38 -2.50
C ALA A 266 -1.72 14.41 -1.25
N ALA A 267 -2.27 14.73 -0.08
CA ALA A 267 -1.53 14.73 1.19
C ALA A 267 -0.94 13.34 1.52
N PHE A 268 -1.70 12.26 1.31
CA PHE A 268 -1.19 10.89 1.48
C PHE A 268 -0.10 10.54 0.47
N ARG A 269 -0.27 10.86 -0.82
CA ARG A 269 0.79 10.63 -1.82
C ARG A 269 2.06 11.42 -1.49
N ASP A 270 1.94 12.67 -1.09
CA ASP A 270 3.09 13.49 -0.70
C ASP A 270 3.81 12.92 0.52
N PHE A 271 3.07 12.44 1.51
CA PHE A 271 3.62 11.77 2.69
C PHE A 271 4.35 10.48 2.32
N LEU A 272 3.69 9.55 1.63
CA LEU A 272 4.29 8.27 1.25
C LEU A 272 5.47 8.42 0.29
N GLY A 273 5.44 9.43 -0.59
CA GLY A 273 6.59 9.76 -1.43
C GLY A 273 7.81 10.26 -0.66
N ARG A 274 7.62 10.88 0.52
CA ARG A 274 8.74 11.23 1.43
C ARG A 274 9.30 10.01 2.16
N GLU A 275 8.46 9.02 2.40
CA GLU A 275 8.83 7.71 2.95
C GLU A 275 9.34 6.72 1.87
N ASP A 276 9.61 7.22 0.66
CA ASP A 276 10.25 6.49 -0.46
C ASP A 276 9.37 5.39 -1.12
N TYR A 277 8.05 5.43 -0.88
CA TYR A 277 7.08 4.59 -1.57
C TYR A 277 6.79 5.09 -3.00
N ASP A 278 6.54 4.16 -3.92
CA ASP A 278 6.12 4.45 -5.29
C ASP A 278 4.64 4.81 -5.35
N THR A 279 4.40 6.11 -5.30
CA THR A 279 3.05 6.69 -5.39
C THR A 279 2.40 6.54 -6.77
N GLY A 280 3.11 6.00 -7.77
CA GLY A 280 2.55 5.59 -9.06
C GLY A 280 1.76 4.28 -8.99
N VAL A 281 1.95 3.48 -7.93
CA VAL A 281 1.18 2.26 -7.69
C VAL A 281 0.00 2.55 -6.75
N GLU A 282 -1.15 2.79 -7.36
CA GLU A 282 -2.35 3.24 -6.62
C GLU A 282 -2.77 2.26 -5.51
N ASP A 283 -2.71 0.95 -5.75
CA ASP A 283 -3.12 -0.04 -4.76
C ASP A 283 -2.21 -0.04 -3.53
N LEU A 284 -0.90 0.17 -3.71
CA LEU A 284 0.07 0.38 -2.63
C LEU A 284 -0.31 1.62 -1.81
N VAL A 285 -0.55 2.76 -2.48
CA VAL A 285 -0.94 4.00 -1.79
C VAL A 285 -2.22 3.82 -0.97
N ILE A 286 -3.19 3.06 -1.49
CA ILE A 286 -4.45 2.76 -0.80
C ILE A 286 -4.20 1.88 0.44
N ASN A 287 -3.38 0.84 0.30
CA ASN A 287 -3.02 -0.07 1.39
C ASN A 287 -2.25 0.64 2.52
N GLU A 288 -1.30 1.50 2.14
CA GLU A 288 -0.54 2.32 3.09
C GLU A 288 -1.41 3.37 3.79
N MET A 289 -2.32 4.00 3.06
CA MET A 289 -3.23 4.99 3.63
C MET A 289 -4.04 4.42 4.80
N GLN A 290 -4.56 3.20 4.69
CA GLN A 290 -5.34 2.61 5.79
C GLN A 290 -4.47 2.28 7.00
N ALA A 291 -3.27 1.74 6.78
CA ALA A 291 -2.35 1.36 7.85
C ALA A 291 -1.90 2.59 8.66
N TYR A 292 -1.49 3.65 7.96
CA TYR A 292 -1.11 4.90 8.62
C TYR A 292 -2.28 5.61 9.28
N LEU A 293 -3.40 5.78 8.58
CA LEU A 293 -4.54 6.53 9.10
C LEU A 293 -5.13 5.90 10.36
N MET A 294 -5.25 4.57 10.39
CA MET A 294 -6.04 3.88 11.42
C MET A 294 -5.18 3.15 12.44
N HIS A 295 -4.08 2.55 11.98
CA HIS A 295 -3.35 1.50 12.69
C HIS A 295 -1.97 1.94 13.16
N THR A 296 -1.59 3.19 12.85
CA THR A 296 -0.31 3.81 13.24
C THR A 296 -0.54 5.05 14.09
N ARG A 297 -1.11 4.88 15.28
CA ARG A 297 -1.52 6.03 16.12
C ARG A 297 -0.39 6.64 16.96
N ASP A 298 0.76 6.00 17.00
CA ASP A 298 1.90 6.52 17.73
C ASP A 298 2.51 7.71 16.97
N PRO A 299 2.58 8.90 17.60
CA PRO A 299 3.04 10.12 16.95
C PRO A 299 4.50 10.09 16.50
N ARG A 300 5.30 9.12 16.96
CA ARG A 300 6.66 8.84 16.46
C ARG A 300 6.66 8.44 14.98
N PHE A 301 5.63 7.71 14.56
CA PHE A 301 5.51 7.17 13.21
C PHE A 301 4.54 7.98 12.35
N PHE A 302 3.40 8.41 12.91
CA PHE A 302 2.39 9.10 12.14
C PHE A 302 1.53 10.05 12.98
N ASN A 303 1.26 11.23 12.40
CA ASN A 303 0.39 12.24 12.98
C ASN A 303 -0.11 13.20 11.90
N ALA A 304 -1.04 14.08 12.22
CA ALA A 304 -1.63 15.01 11.25
C ALA A 304 -0.60 15.95 10.58
N ARG A 305 0.46 16.32 11.32
CA ARG A 305 1.56 17.13 10.77
C ARG A 305 2.34 16.38 9.70
N ALA A 306 2.48 15.06 9.81
CA ALA A 306 3.13 14.23 8.79
C ALA A 306 2.40 14.31 7.43
N LEU A 307 1.06 14.42 7.44
CA LEU A 307 0.24 14.65 6.24
C LEU A 307 0.16 16.12 5.81
N GLY A 308 0.56 17.06 6.66
CA GLY A 308 0.30 18.49 6.43
C GLY A 308 -1.19 18.85 6.49
N LEU A 309 -2.00 18.04 7.19
CA LEU A 309 -3.43 18.29 7.38
C LEU A 309 -3.72 18.83 8.79
N PRO A 310 -4.82 19.58 8.96
CA PRO A 310 -5.34 19.91 10.29
C PRO A 310 -5.67 18.64 11.11
N ALA A 311 -5.42 18.67 12.42
CA ALA A 311 -5.65 17.52 13.29
C ALA A 311 -7.13 17.11 13.36
N ASP A 312 -8.04 18.07 13.31
CA ASP A 312 -9.49 17.83 13.22
C ASP A 312 -9.89 17.16 11.91
N ARG A 313 -9.21 17.46 10.81
CA ARG A 313 -9.42 16.76 9.54
C ARG A 313 -9.03 15.29 9.65
N VAL A 314 -7.87 14.97 10.23
CA VAL A 314 -7.44 13.58 10.41
C VAL A 314 -8.37 12.81 11.35
N ALA A 315 -8.77 13.42 12.47
CA ALA A 315 -9.74 12.81 13.39
C ALA A 315 -11.10 12.54 12.72
N LEU A 316 -11.58 13.46 11.86
CA LEU A 316 -12.78 13.25 11.07
C LEU A 316 -12.62 12.08 10.08
N LEU A 317 -11.48 11.97 9.39
CA LEU A 317 -11.20 10.85 8.48
C LEU A 317 -11.20 9.51 9.22
N GLN A 318 -10.57 9.44 10.39
CA GLN A 318 -10.57 8.24 11.24
C GLN A 318 -11.98 7.85 11.69
N ALA A 319 -12.80 8.83 12.10
CA ALA A 319 -14.18 8.58 12.49
C ALA A 319 -15.04 8.09 11.32
N LEU A 320 -14.89 8.68 10.13
CA LEU A 320 -15.58 8.24 8.92
C LEU A 320 -15.15 6.84 8.50
N PHE A 321 -13.86 6.52 8.65
CA PHE A 321 -13.34 5.19 8.37
C PHE A 321 -13.92 4.14 9.33
N LEU A 322 -13.98 4.43 10.63
CA LEU A 322 -14.52 3.46 11.59
C LEU A 322 -16.02 3.25 11.47
N LEU A 323 -16.77 4.31 11.12
CA LEU A 323 -18.23 4.24 11.02
C LEU A 323 -18.71 3.16 10.06
N ASN A 324 -18.01 2.98 8.94
CA ASN A 324 -18.42 2.08 7.85
C ASN A 324 -17.50 0.87 7.66
N MET A 325 -16.51 0.69 8.54
CA MET A 325 -15.60 -0.45 8.48
C MET A 325 -16.39 -1.76 8.61
N PRO A 326 -16.16 -2.78 7.77
CA PRO A 326 -16.78 -4.10 7.92
C PRO A 326 -16.54 -4.70 9.31
N ALA A 327 -17.44 -5.58 9.76
CA ALA A 327 -17.20 -6.35 10.98
C ALA A 327 -16.02 -7.30 10.76
N GLY A 328 -15.14 -7.41 11.75
CA GLY A 328 -13.92 -8.20 11.69
C GLY A 328 -12.98 -7.84 12.84
N TRP A 329 -11.96 -8.66 13.06
CA TRP A 329 -11.05 -8.52 14.21
C TRP A 329 -10.39 -7.14 14.26
N LEU A 330 -10.02 -6.59 13.10
CA LEU A 330 -9.36 -5.28 13.02
C LEU A 330 -10.30 -4.16 13.50
N ARG A 331 -11.61 -4.25 13.21
CA ARG A 331 -12.61 -3.31 13.73
C ARG A 331 -12.76 -3.44 15.24
N ASP A 332 -12.81 -4.67 15.73
CA ASP A 332 -13.02 -4.98 17.15
C ASP A 332 -11.83 -4.53 18.02
N CYS A 333 -10.62 -4.58 17.46
CA CYS A 333 -9.40 -4.11 18.11
C CYS A 333 -9.14 -2.60 17.92
N THR A 334 -9.82 -1.93 16.98
CA THR A 334 -9.60 -0.50 16.73
C THR A 334 -10.37 0.34 17.75
N PRO A 335 -9.71 1.12 18.63
CA PRO A 335 -10.42 1.95 19.58
C PRO A 335 -11.20 3.04 18.86
N ALA A 336 -12.43 3.29 19.32
CA ALA A 336 -13.24 4.41 18.84
C ALA A 336 -12.45 5.73 18.91
N PRO A 337 -12.67 6.67 17.98
CA PRO A 337 -12.04 7.98 18.05
C PRO A 337 -12.40 8.63 19.39
N SER A 338 -11.43 9.24 20.05
CA SER A 338 -11.71 10.03 21.25
C SER A 338 -12.75 11.10 20.90
N ALA A 339 -13.86 11.14 21.66
CA ALA A 339 -15.15 11.73 21.30
C ALA A 339 -15.17 13.26 21.06
N ALA A 340 -14.02 13.92 21.02
CA ALA A 340 -13.91 15.33 20.64
C ALA A 340 -13.93 15.50 19.11
N LEU A 341 -14.95 14.97 18.43
CA LEU A 341 -15.22 15.42 17.07
C LEU A 341 -15.64 16.90 17.17
N PRO A 342 -14.95 17.82 16.49
CA PRO A 342 -15.42 19.19 16.44
C PRO A 342 -16.81 19.20 15.82
N THR A 343 -17.76 19.84 16.52
CA THR A 343 -19.12 20.04 16.03
C THR A 343 -19.03 20.56 14.59
N PRO A 344 -19.63 19.89 13.59
CA PRO A 344 -19.48 20.28 12.20
C PRO A 344 -19.84 21.76 12.08
N VAL A 345 -18.86 22.57 11.66
CA VAL A 345 -19.07 24.00 11.43
C VAL A 345 -20.20 24.09 10.42
N ARG A 346 -21.37 24.55 10.88
CA ARG A 346 -22.55 24.75 10.05
C ARG A 346 -22.10 25.54 8.83
N ALA A 347 -22.17 24.91 7.65
CA ALA A 347 -21.86 25.59 6.39
C ALA A 347 -22.58 26.95 6.40
N PRO A 348 -21.89 28.07 6.12
CA PRO A 348 -22.49 29.38 6.18
C PRO A 348 -23.75 29.34 5.33
N ARG A 349 -24.91 29.59 5.97
CA ARG A 349 -26.20 29.67 5.28
C ARG A 349 -25.97 30.57 4.08
N ARG A 350 -26.05 30.00 2.86
CA ARG A 350 -26.04 30.78 1.62
C ARG A 350 -27.08 31.89 1.83
N ARG A 351 -26.62 33.13 2.03
CA ARG A 351 -27.51 34.29 2.01
C ARG A 351 -28.19 34.20 0.65
N ARG A 352 -29.50 33.93 0.65
CA ARG A 352 -30.31 34.07 -0.54
C ARG A 352 -30.14 35.52 -0.97
N TYR A 353 -29.31 35.76 -1.98
CA TYR A 353 -29.32 37.04 -2.68
C TYR A 353 -30.72 37.16 -3.28
N ARG A 354 -31.52 38.04 -2.68
CA ARG A 354 -32.81 38.46 -3.22
C ARG A 354 -32.47 39.14 -4.55
N CYS A 355 -32.88 38.52 -5.66
CA CYS A 355 -32.76 39.10 -6.98
C CYS A 355 -33.66 40.34 -7.01
N GLY A 356 -33.04 41.52 -6.84
CA GLY A 356 -33.69 42.79 -7.11
C GLY A 356 -33.72 42.99 -8.62
N SER A 357 -34.94 43.06 -9.17
CA SER A 357 -35.22 43.53 -10.52
C SER A 357 -34.63 44.92 -10.73
N VAL A 358 -33.66 45.04 -11.63
CA VAL A 358 -33.21 46.33 -12.17
C VAL A 358 -33.40 46.31 -13.68
N THR A 359 -34.47 46.94 -14.12
CA THR A 359 -34.61 47.51 -15.46
C THR A 359 -33.74 48.76 -15.54
N ASN A 360 -32.77 48.80 -16.44
CA ASN A 360 -32.67 49.87 -17.44
C ASN A 360 -31.49 49.69 -18.40
N ALA A 361 -31.80 50.01 -19.65
CA ALA A 361 -30.93 50.05 -20.79
C ALA A 361 -29.88 51.15 -20.68
N THR A 362 -28.64 50.87 -21.09
CA THR A 362 -27.82 51.83 -21.86
C THR A 362 -26.76 51.09 -22.65
N ALA A 363 -26.71 51.40 -23.95
CA ALA A 363 -25.78 50.85 -24.92
C ALA A 363 -24.33 51.30 -24.64
N LEU A 364 -23.38 50.40 -24.87
CA LEU A 364 -21.94 50.70 -24.89
C LEU A 364 -21.37 50.31 -26.27
N PRO A 365 -20.54 51.17 -26.89
CA PRO A 365 -20.06 50.96 -28.26
C PRO A 365 -18.90 49.95 -28.34
N ALA A 366 -18.84 49.31 -29.52
CA ALA A 366 -17.86 48.30 -29.90
C ALA A 366 -16.40 48.77 -29.75
N ARG A 367 -15.59 47.98 -29.04
CA ARG A 367 -14.13 48.14 -28.99
C ARG A 367 -13.49 47.44 -30.20
N ARG A 368 -12.71 48.20 -30.97
CA ARG A 368 -11.80 47.72 -32.02
C ARG A 368 -10.65 46.88 -31.44
N PRO A 369 -10.16 45.86 -32.15
CA PRO A 369 -9.01 45.07 -31.72
C PRO A 369 -7.69 45.78 -32.03
N PRO A 370 -6.69 45.78 -31.12
CA PRO A 370 -5.34 46.23 -31.45
C PRO A 370 -4.51 45.14 -32.16
N ARG A 371 -3.69 45.63 -33.08
CA ARG A 371 -2.85 44.95 -34.07
C ARG A 371 -1.81 43.98 -33.49
N ARG A 372 -1.61 42.86 -34.19
CA ARG A 372 -0.42 42.00 -34.12
C ARG A 372 0.86 42.82 -34.39
N ARG A 373 1.84 42.78 -33.49
CA ARG A 373 3.24 43.11 -33.79
C ARG A 373 4.04 41.82 -33.93
N LYS A 374 4.72 41.68 -35.07
CA LYS A 374 5.79 40.72 -35.33
C LYS A 374 7.00 41.13 -34.48
N ALA A 375 7.64 40.17 -33.81
CA ALA A 375 9.00 40.33 -33.30
C ALA A 375 9.91 39.40 -34.11
N SER A 376 11.00 39.98 -34.59
CA SER A 376 11.99 39.41 -35.48
C SER A 376 13.03 38.61 -34.69
N ILE A 377 13.58 37.61 -35.36
CA ILE A 377 14.80 36.86 -35.02
C ILE A 377 16.02 37.73 -35.36
N ALA A 378 17.04 37.72 -34.48
CA ALA A 378 18.49 37.94 -34.68
C ALA A 378 19.11 38.14 -33.28
N ALA A 379 20.25 37.60 -32.88
CA ALA A 379 21.28 36.75 -33.48
C ALA A 379 21.90 35.90 -32.36
#